data_AF-T0KN90-F1
#
_entry.id   AF-T0KN90-F1
#
_cell.length_a   1.000
_cell.length_b   1.000
_cell.length_c   1.000
_cell.angle_alpha   90.00
_cell.angle_beta   90.00
_cell.angle_gamma   90.00
#
_symmetry.space_group_name_H-M   'P 1'
#
loop_
_entity.id
_entity.type
_entity.pdbx_description
1 polymer ?
#
loop_
_entity_poly.entity_id
_entity_poly.type
_entity_poly.pdbx_seq_one_letter_code
_entity_poly.pdbx_strand_id
1 'polypeptide(L)'
;MLDIYQLNLAGLLAACGALFASSNTDKPVKKDEKSAKQQKKEKPQQGSQWAFYVVYALVMGSDWLQGPFLYSLYKNEHGISSDLVPTLFTTGFVSGAVAGYFIGSLADRHGRKASCLFFCAAYALSCLLTTIPSLPLLFVGRVLGGLGTSLLFSVFESWMVTDFHARRLGEKGLDLSRTFGFMSTVNSIVAIISGVASEWLVSITGTRKSPFLASIGLLVLAAGIITSQWDENYGSTGQSLSKEASKGKKPSLWTTMTDKRVLTIGLASTMFEGSMYLFVVLWSPVLVAASSSPDTLPYGVIFAAFMASTLLASLLYPRLSAMVSTPSRLLFAVLLAANAVFFALGTGGARPEQVTFWLFCLFEACVGLYFPSMGYLKGKVVDDGVRAQVYGVLRIPLNLFVVVSLMFTSDEGANKVFLVCGMLLQASCGALWLMGGQDV
;
A
#
# COMPACT_ATOMS: atom_id res chain seq x y z
N MET A 1 0.70 -28.34 -18.96
CA MET A 1 0.18 -28.34 -17.58
C MET A 1 0.36 -26.93 -17.04
N LEU A 2 -0.66 -26.33 -16.42
CA LEU A 2 -0.48 -25.04 -15.76
C LEU A 2 0.61 -25.19 -14.69
N ASP A 3 1.47 -24.18 -14.58
CA ASP A 3 2.37 -24.04 -13.43
C ASP A 3 1.54 -23.99 -12.14
N ILE A 4 2.02 -24.64 -11.08
CA ILE A 4 1.34 -24.71 -9.78
C ILE A 4 0.98 -23.32 -9.23
N TYR A 5 1.83 -22.31 -9.51
CA TYR A 5 1.57 -20.92 -9.15
C TYR A 5 0.36 -20.32 -9.87
N GLN A 6 0.20 -20.64 -11.17
CA GLN A 6 -0.96 -20.17 -11.95
C GLN A 6 -2.25 -20.82 -11.45
N LEU A 7 -2.20 -22.10 -11.06
CA LEU A 7 -3.34 -22.79 -10.46
C LEU A 7 -3.72 -22.17 -9.10
N ASN A 8 -2.74 -21.91 -8.23
CA ASN A 8 -2.95 -21.24 -6.95
C ASN A 8 -3.57 -19.85 -7.13
N LEU A 9 -3.04 -19.05 -8.07
CA LEU A 9 -3.59 -17.74 -8.40
C LEU A 9 -5.03 -17.84 -8.90
N ALA A 10 -5.32 -18.76 -9.83
CA ALA A 10 -6.67 -18.96 -10.34
C ALA A 10 -7.65 -19.32 -9.21
N GLY A 11 -7.23 -20.17 -8.26
CA GLY A 11 -8.02 -20.51 -7.07
C GLY A 11 -8.30 -19.29 -6.17
N LEU A 12 -7.28 -18.46 -5.90
CA LEU A 12 -7.44 -17.23 -5.11
C LEU A 12 -8.37 -16.22 -5.81
N LEU A 13 -8.24 -16.04 -7.13
CA LEU A 13 -9.11 -15.16 -7.90
C LEU A 13 -10.56 -15.66 -7.95
N ALA A 14 -10.76 -16.97 -8.09
CA ALA A 14 -12.09 -17.58 -8.02
C ALA A 14 -12.73 -17.36 -6.64
N ALA A 15 -11.96 -17.52 -5.56
CA ALA A 15 -12.44 -17.23 -4.21
C ALA A 15 -12.80 -15.74 -4.02
N CYS A 16 -11.97 -14.82 -4.53
CA CYS A 16 -12.27 -13.38 -4.54
C CYS A 16 -13.57 -13.10 -5.28
N GLY A 17 -13.75 -13.67 -6.48
CA GLY A 17 -14.95 -13.51 -7.29
C GLY A 17 -16.20 -14.03 -6.59
N ALA A 18 -16.13 -15.20 -5.95
CA ALA A 18 -17.24 -15.78 -5.19
C ALA A 18 -17.62 -14.93 -3.97
N LEU A 19 -16.63 -14.42 -3.21
CA LEU A 19 -16.89 -13.55 -2.07
C LEU A 19 -17.45 -12.19 -2.50
N PHE A 20 -16.94 -11.63 -3.60
CA PHE A 20 -17.46 -10.38 -4.17
C PHE A 20 -18.91 -10.55 -4.64
N ALA A 21 -19.22 -11.62 -5.36
CA ALA A 21 -20.57 -11.93 -5.80
C ALA A 21 -21.54 -12.11 -4.63
N SER A 22 -21.15 -12.85 -3.58
CA SER A 22 -21.99 -13.04 -2.38
C SER A 22 -22.23 -11.74 -1.62
N SER A 23 -21.21 -10.87 -1.50
CA SER A 23 -21.35 -9.58 -0.80
C SER A 23 -22.32 -8.60 -1.48
N ASN A 24 -22.52 -8.72 -2.80
CA ASN A 24 -23.48 -7.92 -3.56
C ASN A 24 -24.92 -8.40 -3.40
N THR A 25 -25.12 -9.65 -3.01
CA THR A 25 -26.44 -10.26 -2.75
C THR A 25 -26.97 -9.88 -1.36
N ASP A 26 -26.08 -9.58 -0.40
CA ASP A 26 -26.40 -9.15 0.97
C ASP A 26 -26.83 -7.66 1.07
N LYS A 27 -27.54 -7.12 0.06
CA LYS A 27 -28.19 -5.82 0.23
C LYS A 27 -29.33 -5.95 1.25
N PRO A 28 -29.46 -5.03 2.21
CA PRO A 28 -30.56 -5.05 3.15
C PRO A 28 -31.89 -4.90 2.39
N VAL A 29 -32.82 -5.81 2.71
CA VAL A 29 -34.23 -5.74 2.35
C VAL A 29 -34.77 -4.33 2.65
N LYS A 30 -35.48 -3.76 1.67
CA LYS A 30 -36.20 -2.49 1.75
C LYS A 30 -36.88 -2.30 3.11
N LYS A 31 -36.50 -1.27 3.86
CA LYS A 31 -37.34 -0.69 4.91
C LYS A 31 -38.14 0.46 4.32
N ASP A 32 -39.44 0.20 4.17
CA ASP A 32 -40.58 1.12 4.14
C ASP A 32 -40.56 2.30 3.15
N GLU A 33 -40.98 2.00 1.91
CA GLU A 33 -41.60 2.99 1.01
C GLU A 33 -43.02 3.34 1.49
N LYS A 34 -43.17 4.24 2.47
CA LYS A 34 -44.39 5.05 2.64
C LYS A 34 -44.10 6.40 3.30
N SER A 35 -43.64 7.38 2.50
CA SER A 35 -44.15 8.77 2.46
C SER A 35 -43.15 9.70 1.79
N ALA A 36 -43.37 9.98 0.50
CA ALA A 36 -43.06 11.28 -0.12
C ALA A 36 -43.63 11.29 -1.54
N LYS A 37 -44.88 11.72 -1.69
CA LYS A 37 -45.40 12.17 -2.99
C LYS A 37 -44.69 13.48 -3.36
N GLN A 38 -44.29 13.55 -4.63
CA GLN A 38 -44.04 14.75 -5.43
C GLN A 38 -42.92 15.69 -4.97
N GLN A 39 -41.73 15.44 -5.51
CA GLN A 39 -40.97 16.50 -6.19
C GLN A 39 -40.22 15.88 -7.37
N LYS A 40 -40.54 16.33 -8.57
CA LYS A 40 -39.87 16.00 -9.83
C LYS A 40 -38.51 16.70 -9.81
N LYS A 41 -37.56 16.20 -9.03
CA LYS A 41 -36.15 16.64 -9.11
C LYS A 41 -35.56 16.05 -10.38
N GLU A 42 -35.19 16.93 -11.30
CA GLU A 42 -34.28 16.60 -12.40
C GLU A 42 -33.14 15.75 -11.84
N LYS A 43 -32.83 14.62 -12.48
CA LYS A 43 -31.69 13.78 -12.09
C LYS A 43 -30.45 14.68 -12.10
N PRO A 44 -29.79 14.95 -10.95
CA PRO A 44 -28.56 15.72 -10.97
C PRO A 44 -27.58 14.97 -11.85
N GLN A 45 -27.05 15.67 -12.86
CA GLN A 45 -26.07 15.14 -13.80
C GLN A 45 -24.89 14.62 -12.98
N GLN A 46 -24.76 13.30 -12.95
CA GLN A 46 -23.89 12.58 -12.03
C GLN A 46 -22.44 12.97 -12.33
N GLY A 47 -21.86 13.83 -11.50
CA GLY A 47 -20.50 14.32 -11.73
C GLY A 47 -19.52 13.17 -11.66
N SER A 48 -18.81 12.89 -12.76
CA SER A 48 -17.91 11.73 -12.82
C SER A 48 -16.46 12.14 -12.56
N GLN A 49 -15.75 11.36 -11.73
CA GLN A 49 -14.30 11.44 -11.56
C GLN A 49 -13.56 10.36 -12.37
N TRP A 50 -14.20 9.83 -13.42
CA TRP A 50 -13.62 8.75 -14.23
C TRP A 50 -12.24 9.09 -14.81
N ALA A 51 -12.05 10.33 -15.27
CA ALA A 51 -10.76 10.81 -15.75
C ALA A 51 -9.65 10.69 -14.70
N PHE A 52 -9.95 10.97 -13.42
CA PHE A 52 -9.00 10.77 -12.33
C PHE A 52 -8.69 9.29 -12.12
N TYR A 53 -9.70 8.42 -12.10
CA TYR A 53 -9.47 6.99 -11.89
C TYR A 53 -8.67 6.33 -13.00
N VAL A 54 -8.82 6.79 -14.25
CA VAL A 54 -7.97 6.33 -15.36
C VAL A 54 -6.52 6.71 -15.13
N VAL A 55 -6.24 7.98 -14.79
CA VAL A 55 -4.87 8.42 -14.46
C VAL A 55 -4.33 7.64 -13.26
N TYR A 56 -5.12 7.53 -12.19
CA TYR A 56 -4.75 6.79 -10.98
C TYR A 56 -4.39 5.33 -11.31
N ALA A 57 -5.21 4.66 -12.14
CA ALA A 57 -4.93 3.29 -12.57
C ALA A 57 -3.62 3.18 -13.37
N LEU A 58 -3.31 4.15 -14.23
CA LEU A 58 -2.07 4.17 -15.00
C LEU A 58 -0.84 4.39 -14.11
N VAL A 59 -0.90 5.35 -13.19
CA VAL A 59 0.23 5.64 -12.30
C VAL A 59 0.46 4.53 -11.27
N MET A 60 -0.61 3.94 -10.70
CA MET A 60 -0.50 2.75 -9.85
C MET A 60 0.00 1.55 -10.67
N GLY A 61 -0.46 1.39 -11.90
CA GLY A 61 -0.01 0.33 -12.80
C GLY A 61 1.49 0.42 -13.07
N SER A 62 2.01 1.64 -13.28
CA SER A 62 3.45 1.84 -13.48
C SER A 62 4.30 1.40 -12.28
N ASP A 63 3.78 1.54 -11.07
CA ASP A 63 4.45 1.12 -9.83
C ASP A 63 4.39 -0.40 -9.65
N TRP A 64 3.20 -0.97 -9.78
CA TRP A 64 2.98 -2.40 -9.58
C TRP A 64 3.59 -3.28 -10.66
N LEU A 65 3.74 -2.79 -11.89
CA LEU A 65 4.30 -3.57 -13.00
C LEU A 65 5.78 -3.91 -12.79
N GLN A 66 6.55 -3.01 -12.16
CA GLN A 66 7.98 -3.22 -11.91
C GLN A 66 8.29 -3.90 -10.58
N GLY A 67 7.39 -3.81 -9.59
CA GLY A 67 7.59 -4.36 -8.24
C GLY A 67 8.08 -5.81 -8.19
N PRO A 68 7.46 -6.77 -8.92
CA PRO A 68 7.83 -8.19 -8.86
C PRO A 68 9.25 -8.49 -9.34
N PHE A 69 9.76 -7.70 -10.29
CA PHE A 69 11.02 -7.98 -10.98
C PHE A 69 12.22 -7.19 -10.45
N LEU A 70 12.03 -6.37 -9.41
CA LEU A 70 13.08 -5.49 -8.89
C LEU A 70 14.30 -6.26 -8.37
N TYR A 71 14.06 -7.30 -7.57
CA TYR A 71 15.10 -8.17 -7.03
C TYR A 71 15.78 -8.97 -8.15
N SER A 72 15.00 -9.61 -9.03
CA SER A 72 15.53 -10.49 -10.07
C SER A 72 16.25 -9.71 -11.18
N LEU A 73 15.87 -8.47 -11.46
CA LEU A 73 16.63 -7.58 -12.33
C LEU A 73 18.02 -7.29 -11.73
N TYR A 74 18.08 -6.94 -10.44
CA TYR A 74 19.35 -6.62 -9.78
C TYR A 74 20.29 -7.81 -9.67
N LYS A 75 19.78 -8.95 -9.21
CA LYS A 75 20.61 -10.13 -8.99
C LYS A 75 20.87 -10.91 -10.27
N ASN A 76 19.81 -11.28 -11.01
CA ASN A 76 19.93 -12.22 -12.11
C ASN A 76 20.34 -11.55 -13.44
N GLU A 77 19.95 -10.30 -13.68
CA GLU A 77 20.24 -9.63 -14.96
C GLU A 77 21.42 -8.65 -14.88
N HIS A 78 21.54 -7.88 -13.79
CA HIS A 78 22.65 -6.95 -13.59
C HIS A 78 23.85 -7.56 -12.83
N GLY A 79 23.68 -8.72 -12.20
CA GLY A 79 24.76 -9.38 -11.44
C GLY A 79 25.22 -8.60 -10.20
N ILE A 80 24.33 -7.79 -9.60
CA ILE A 80 24.65 -7.03 -8.38
C ILE A 80 24.80 -8.00 -7.20
N SER A 81 25.80 -7.77 -6.36
CA SER A 81 26.02 -8.54 -5.13
C SER A 81 24.77 -8.56 -4.26
N SER A 82 24.43 -9.74 -3.70
CA SER A 82 23.26 -9.90 -2.82
C SER A 82 23.28 -8.93 -1.64
N ASP A 83 24.46 -8.58 -1.11
CA ASP A 83 24.62 -7.65 0.01
C ASP A 83 24.19 -6.21 -0.33
N LEU A 84 24.31 -5.80 -1.60
CA LEU A 84 23.97 -4.45 -2.05
C LEU A 84 22.49 -4.29 -2.41
N VAL A 85 21.81 -5.41 -2.70
CA VAL A 85 20.38 -5.39 -3.08
C VAL A 85 19.52 -4.80 -1.95
N PRO A 86 19.59 -5.27 -0.69
CA PRO A 86 18.89 -4.65 0.43
C PRO A 86 19.18 -3.15 0.55
N THR A 87 20.45 -2.73 0.41
CA THR A 87 20.84 -1.31 0.50
C THR A 87 20.17 -0.45 -0.58
N LEU A 88 20.01 -0.96 -1.81
CA LEU A 88 19.27 -0.29 -2.87
C LEU A 88 17.78 -0.12 -2.51
N PHE A 89 17.13 -1.16 -1.98
CA PHE A 89 15.76 -1.05 -1.47
C PHE A 89 15.64 -0.05 -0.33
N THR A 90 16.54 -0.11 0.66
CA THR A 90 16.60 0.83 1.79
C THR A 90 16.74 2.28 1.31
N THR A 91 17.58 2.53 0.31
CA THR A 91 17.75 3.87 -0.26
C THR A 91 16.44 4.44 -0.79
N GLY A 92 15.65 3.61 -1.49
CA GLY A 92 14.33 4.01 -1.98
C GLY A 92 13.37 4.35 -0.84
N PHE A 93 13.29 3.49 0.19
CA PHE A 93 12.42 3.73 1.35
C PHE A 93 12.82 4.99 2.13
N VAL A 94 14.12 5.20 2.37
CA VAL A 94 14.64 6.39 3.07
C VAL A 94 14.36 7.65 2.26
N SER A 95 14.64 7.64 0.96
CA SER A 95 14.33 8.76 0.09
C SER A 95 12.85 9.10 0.14
N GLY A 96 11.96 8.10 0.03
CA GLY A 96 10.51 8.27 0.15
C GLY A 96 10.09 8.84 1.50
N ALA A 97 10.62 8.31 2.60
CA ALA A 97 10.33 8.81 3.94
C ALA A 97 10.68 10.30 4.11
N VAL A 98 11.87 10.69 3.66
CA VAL A 98 12.35 12.08 3.70
C VAL A 98 11.49 12.96 2.80
N ALA A 99 11.29 12.53 1.56
CA ALA A 99 10.43 13.16 0.56
C ALA A 99 9.00 13.44 1.08
N GLY A 100 8.40 12.46 1.76
CA GLY A 100 7.04 12.55 2.27
C GLY A 100 6.82 13.67 3.30
N TYR A 101 7.88 14.15 3.97
CA TYR A 101 7.76 15.23 4.96
C TYR A 101 7.48 16.60 4.33
N PHE A 102 8.09 16.90 3.18
CA PHE A 102 8.01 18.23 2.57
C PHE A 102 7.19 18.27 1.27
N ILE A 103 7.04 17.16 0.55
CA ILE A 103 6.41 17.13 -0.77
C ILE A 103 4.97 17.61 -0.79
N GLY A 104 4.17 17.25 0.22
CA GLY A 104 2.78 17.74 0.30
C GLY A 104 2.73 19.28 0.34
N SER A 105 3.55 19.88 1.20
CA SER A 105 3.64 21.35 1.33
C SER A 105 4.21 22.02 0.07
N LEU A 106 5.14 21.36 -0.62
CA LEU A 106 5.75 21.88 -1.82
C LEU A 106 4.76 21.85 -2.98
N ALA A 107 4.02 20.75 -3.13
CA ALA A 107 2.98 20.57 -4.13
C ALA A 107 1.83 21.57 -3.94
N ASP A 108 1.46 21.84 -2.69
CA ASP A 108 0.45 22.85 -2.37
C ASP A 108 0.85 24.26 -2.83
N ARG A 109 2.14 24.59 -2.79
CA ARG A 109 2.67 25.90 -3.21
C ARG A 109 2.93 26.01 -4.71
N HIS A 110 3.47 24.96 -5.33
CA HIS A 110 3.91 25.00 -6.73
C HIS A 110 2.86 24.48 -7.71
N GLY A 111 1.75 23.92 -7.21
CA GLY A 111 0.70 23.33 -8.02
C GLY A 111 0.76 21.80 -7.98
N ARG A 112 -0.39 21.17 -7.76
CA ARG A 112 -0.49 19.71 -7.64
C ARG A 112 -0.49 19.03 -9.01
N LYS A 113 -1.02 19.65 -10.08
CA LYS A 113 -0.91 19.12 -11.45
C LYS A 113 0.56 19.11 -11.88
N ALA A 114 1.28 20.22 -11.71
CA ALA A 114 2.72 20.28 -11.97
C ALA A 114 3.50 19.20 -11.19
N SER A 115 3.13 18.99 -9.93
CA SER A 115 3.75 17.96 -9.08
C SER A 115 3.44 16.52 -9.56
N CYS A 116 2.24 16.25 -10.05
CA CYS A 116 1.88 14.96 -10.68
C CYS A 116 2.64 14.74 -12.01
N LEU A 117 2.88 15.79 -12.80
CA LEU A 117 3.71 15.70 -14.01
C LEU A 117 5.18 15.48 -13.67
N PHE A 118 5.68 16.16 -12.64
CA PHE A 118 7.02 15.92 -12.10
C PHE A 118 7.18 14.49 -11.61
N PHE A 119 6.15 13.93 -10.93
CA PHE A 119 6.11 12.50 -10.62
C PHE A 119 6.29 11.64 -11.87
N CYS A 120 5.51 11.87 -12.93
CA CYS A 120 5.62 11.07 -14.15
C CYS A 120 7.04 11.12 -14.74
N ALA A 121 7.67 12.29 -14.78
CA ALA A 121 9.03 12.45 -15.28
C ALA A 121 10.08 11.79 -14.37
N ALA A 122 10.04 12.07 -13.07
CA ALA A 122 11.00 11.53 -12.09
C ALA A 122 10.90 10.00 -11.99
N TYR A 123 9.68 9.46 -12.02
CA TYR A 123 9.44 8.02 -11.95
C TYR A 123 9.83 7.31 -13.24
N ALA A 124 9.57 7.92 -14.41
CA ALA A 124 10.05 7.37 -15.68
C ALA A 124 11.58 7.35 -15.75
N LEU A 125 12.24 8.41 -15.26
CA LEU A 125 13.69 8.45 -15.13
C LEU A 125 14.21 7.39 -14.15
N SER A 126 13.54 7.19 -13.01
CA SER A 126 13.84 6.09 -12.07
C SER A 126 13.79 4.71 -12.75
N CYS A 127 12.73 4.43 -13.49
CA CYS A 127 12.58 3.19 -14.25
C CYS A 127 13.70 3.04 -15.28
N LEU A 128 14.02 4.10 -16.03
CA LEU A 128 15.09 4.08 -17.03
C LEU A 128 16.45 3.80 -16.39
N LEU A 129 16.82 4.54 -15.34
CA LEU A 129 18.08 4.34 -14.62
C LEU A 129 18.18 2.93 -14.02
N THR A 130 17.06 2.38 -13.56
CA THR A 130 17.00 1.00 -13.03
C THR A 130 17.35 -0.06 -14.09
N THR A 131 17.11 0.21 -15.37
CA THR A 131 17.48 -0.73 -16.46
C THR A 131 18.98 -0.73 -16.79
N ILE A 132 19.74 0.24 -16.30
CA ILE A 132 21.17 0.40 -16.62
C ILE A 132 22.00 -0.30 -15.53
N PRO A 133 22.91 -1.24 -15.88
CA PRO A 133 23.74 -1.98 -14.92
C PRO A 133 24.91 -1.13 -14.39
N SER A 134 24.61 0.00 -13.73
CA SER A 134 25.60 0.90 -13.15
C SER A 134 25.18 1.26 -11.72
N LEU A 135 25.97 0.83 -10.73
CA LEU A 135 25.65 1.01 -9.31
C LEU A 135 25.28 2.47 -8.94
N PRO A 136 26.05 3.51 -9.32
CA PRO A 136 25.66 4.89 -9.03
C PRO A 136 24.31 5.27 -9.64
N LEU A 137 24.02 4.85 -10.87
CA LEU A 137 22.75 5.14 -11.53
C LEU A 137 21.60 4.39 -10.87
N LEU A 138 21.81 3.16 -10.38
CA LEU A 138 20.82 2.42 -9.62
C LEU A 138 20.45 3.14 -8.32
N PHE A 139 21.43 3.69 -7.59
CA PHE A 139 21.16 4.49 -6.39
C PHE A 139 20.39 5.77 -6.72
N VAL A 140 20.77 6.50 -7.77
CA VAL A 140 20.02 7.68 -8.22
C VAL A 140 18.59 7.30 -8.62
N GLY A 141 18.43 6.19 -9.35
CA GLY A 141 17.13 5.62 -9.68
C GLY A 141 16.30 5.33 -8.43
N ARG A 142 16.88 4.70 -7.40
CA ARG A 142 16.19 4.46 -6.13
C ARG A 142 15.77 5.73 -5.40
N VAL A 143 16.62 6.76 -5.39
CA VAL A 143 16.28 8.06 -4.80
C VAL A 143 15.08 8.68 -5.51
N LEU A 144 15.09 8.71 -6.84
CA LEU A 144 13.97 9.21 -7.67
C LEU A 144 12.71 8.34 -7.51
N GLY A 145 12.88 7.03 -7.39
CA GLY A 145 11.79 6.09 -7.12
C GLY A 145 11.11 6.40 -5.79
N GLY A 146 11.87 6.53 -4.71
CA GLY A 146 11.34 6.90 -3.39
C GLY A 146 10.63 8.25 -3.41
N LEU A 147 11.22 9.25 -4.07
CA LEU A 147 10.59 10.56 -4.29
C LEU A 147 9.25 10.42 -5.02
N GLY A 148 9.22 9.60 -6.07
CA GLY A 148 8.02 9.31 -6.85
C GLY A 148 6.95 8.61 -6.04
N THR A 149 7.28 7.57 -5.26
CA THR A 149 6.33 6.88 -4.38
C THR A 149 5.68 7.85 -3.40
N SER A 150 6.45 8.79 -2.84
CA SER A 150 5.89 9.81 -1.94
C SER A 150 4.95 10.78 -2.65
N LEU A 151 5.23 11.17 -3.89
CA LEU A 151 4.32 11.97 -4.70
C LEU A 151 3.04 11.19 -5.06
N LEU A 152 3.18 9.92 -5.45
CA LEU A 152 2.09 9.03 -5.85
C LEU A 152 1.02 8.91 -4.77
N PHE A 153 1.44 8.62 -3.53
CA PHE A 153 0.53 8.42 -2.41
C PHE A 153 0.11 9.69 -1.66
N SER A 154 0.52 10.88 -2.12
CA SER A 154 0.15 12.15 -1.46
C SER A 154 -0.50 13.16 -2.39
N VAL A 155 0.16 13.51 -3.49
CA VAL A 155 -0.26 14.62 -4.36
C VAL A 155 -1.48 14.23 -5.19
N PHE A 156 -1.55 12.99 -5.70
CA PHE A 156 -2.68 12.52 -6.48
C PHE A 156 -3.98 12.50 -5.67
N GLU A 157 -3.92 12.00 -4.44
CA GLU A 157 -5.04 12.03 -3.50
C GLU A 157 -5.45 13.47 -3.19
N SER A 158 -4.48 14.34 -2.89
CA SER A 158 -4.74 15.75 -2.60
C SER A 158 -5.40 16.45 -3.79
N TRP A 159 -4.91 16.24 -5.02
CA TRP A 159 -5.50 16.80 -6.24
C TRP A 159 -6.95 16.34 -6.40
N MET A 160 -7.24 15.05 -6.18
CA MET A 160 -8.59 14.47 -6.27
C MET A 160 -9.56 15.08 -5.26
N VAL A 161 -9.14 15.26 -4.01
CA VAL A 161 -9.96 15.87 -2.97
C VAL A 161 -10.30 17.33 -3.32
N THR A 162 -9.32 18.10 -3.82
CA THR A 162 -9.58 19.48 -4.22
C THR A 162 -10.47 19.57 -5.46
N ASP A 163 -10.29 18.72 -6.46
CA ASP A 163 -11.17 18.63 -7.62
C ASP A 163 -12.63 18.28 -7.22
N PHE A 164 -12.78 17.34 -6.28
CA PHE A 164 -14.09 16.93 -5.74
C PHE A 164 -14.86 18.13 -5.15
N HIS A 165 -14.18 18.95 -4.36
CA HIS A 165 -14.78 20.15 -3.76
C HIS A 165 -14.99 21.27 -4.78
N ALA A 166 -14.02 21.52 -5.67
CA ALA A 166 -14.12 22.57 -6.69
C ALA A 166 -15.32 22.35 -7.63
N ARG A 167 -15.57 21.10 -8.03
CA ARG A 167 -16.70 20.72 -8.89
C ARG A 167 -18.02 20.53 -8.14
N ARG A 168 -18.02 20.73 -6.81
CA ARG A 168 -19.14 20.51 -5.88
C ARG A 168 -19.80 19.14 -6.08
N LEU A 169 -18.98 18.09 -6.21
CA LEU A 169 -19.48 16.74 -6.51
C LEU A 169 -20.32 16.16 -5.36
N GLY A 170 -20.09 16.62 -4.13
CA GLY A 170 -20.95 16.33 -2.98
C GLY A 170 -22.41 16.73 -3.21
N GLU A 171 -22.64 17.93 -3.76
CA GLU A 171 -23.99 18.42 -4.09
C GLU A 171 -24.64 17.63 -5.24
N LYS A 172 -23.81 17.01 -6.10
CA LYS A 172 -24.24 16.15 -7.21
C LYS A 172 -24.46 14.68 -6.80
N GLY A 173 -24.40 14.38 -5.50
CA GLY A 173 -24.70 13.07 -4.94
C GLY A 173 -23.53 12.08 -4.88
N LEU A 174 -22.28 12.54 -5.05
CA LEU A 174 -21.10 11.72 -4.77
C LEU A 174 -20.67 11.89 -3.31
N ASP A 175 -20.10 10.83 -2.75
CA ASP A 175 -19.51 10.82 -1.42
C ASP A 175 -17.99 10.60 -1.54
N LEU A 176 -17.23 11.32 -0.73
CA LEU A 176 -15.78 11.21 -0.70
C LEU A 176 -15.35 9.84 -0.16
N SER A 177 -16.07 9.28 0.80
CA SER A 177 -15.81 7.92 1.32
C SER A 177 -15.96 6.86 0.23
N ARG A 178 -16.99 7.01 -0.61
CA ARG A 178 -17.21 6.13 -1.78
C ARG A 178 -16.12 6.29 -2.83
N THR A 179 -15.60 7.51 -3.00
CA THR A 179 -14.50 7.82 -3.93
C THR A 179 -13.20 7.13 -3.49
N PHE A 180 -12.84 7.26 -2.21
CA PHE A 180 -11.71 6.54 -1.62
C PHE A 180 -11.87 5.02 -1.68
N GLY A 181 -13.06 4.49 -1.39
CA GLY A 181 -13.35 3.05 -1.52
C GLY A 181 -13.17 2.54 -2.95
N PHE A 182 -13.60 3.32 -3.95
CA PHE A 182 -13.38 2.97 -5.36
C PHE A 182 -11.90 3.07 -5.75
N MET A 183 -11.16 4.07 -5.27
CA MET A 183 -9.72 4.22 -5.49
C MET A 183 -8.94 3.00 -4.95
N SER A 184 -9.29 2.53 -3.75
CA SER A 184 -8.74 1.29 -3.18
C SER A 184 -9.06 0.07 -4.06
N THR A 185 -10.30 -0.04 -4.54
CA THR A 185 -10.71 -1.13 -5.45
C THR A 185 -9.91 -1.13 -6.76
N VAL A 186 -9.74 0.05 -7.37
CA VAL A 186 -8.93 0.24 -8.59
C VAL A 186 -7.49 -0.18 -8.32
N ASN A 187 -6.90 0.23 -7.20
CA ASN A 187 -5.55 -0.14 -6.84
C ASN A 187 -5.37 -1.67 -6.76
N SER A 188 -6.27 -2.38 -6.07
CA SER A 188 -6.19 -3.84 -5.93
C SER A 188 -6.29 -4.56 -7.28
N ILE A 189 -7.22 -4.14 -8.14
CA ILE A 189 -7.38 -4.72 -9.48
C ILE A 189 -6.12 -4.48 -10.32
N VAL A 190 -5.61 -3.25 -10.31
CA VAL A 190 -4.41 -2.86 -11.05
C VAL A 190 -3.19 -3.63 -10.56
N ALA A 191 -3.03 -3.84 -9.25
CA ALA A 191 -1.92 -4.60 -8.69
C ALA A 191 -1.91 -6.07 -9.18
N ILE A 192 -3.07 -6.74 -9.16
CA ILE A 192 -3.22 -8.12 -9.65
C ILE A 192 -2.94 -8.20 -11.15
N ILE A 193 -3.54 -7.30 -11.95
CA ILE A 193 -3.34 -7.26 -13.40
C ILE A 193 -1.87 -7.00 -13.73
N SER A 194 -1.22 -6.09 -13.01
CA SER A 194 0.19 -5.75 -13.23
C SER A 194 1.12 -6.92 -12.91
N GLY A 195 0.83 -7.73 -11.90
CA GLY A 195 1.56 -8.96 -11.64
C GLY A 195 1.48 -9.95 -12.81
N VAL A 196 0.28 -10.20 -13.34
CA VAL A 196 0.10 -11.10 -14.50
C VAL A 196 0.70 -10.51 -15.79
N ALA A 197 0.51 -9.21 -16.03
CA ALA A 197 1.00 -8.53 -17.22
C ALA A 197 2.53 -8.44 -17.24
N SER A 198 3.17 -8.18 -16.09
CA SER A 198 4.63 -8.15 -15.99
C SER A 198 5.23 -9.53 -16.25
N GLU A 199 4.63 -10.60 -15.72
CA GLU A 199 5.06 -11.98 -16.04
C GLU A 199 4.97 -12.26 -17.54
N TRP A 200 3.84 -11.91 -18.15
CA TRP A 200 3.62 -12.11 -19.57
C TRP A 200 4.64 -11.34 -20.42
N LEU A 201 4.94 -10.08 -20.08
CA LEU A 201 5.95 -9.27 -20.75
C LEU A 201 7.34 -9.90 -20.68
N VAL A 202 7.75 -10.39 -19.51
CA VAL A 202 9.04 -11.06 -19.35
C VAL A 202 9.07 -12.38 -20.13
N SER A 203 7.98 -13.14 -20.17
CA SER A 203 7.91 -14.40 -20.92
C SER A 203 8.11 -14.22 -22.44
N ILE A 204 7.62 -13.11 -23.00
CA ILE A 204 7.74 -12.83 -24.44
C ILE A 204 9.08 -12.20 -24.78
N THR A 205 9.55 -11.26 -23.96
CA THR A 205 10.75 -10.48 -24.25
C THR A 205 12.04 -11.18 -23.82
N GLY A 206 11.96 -12.13 -22.89
CA GLY A 206 13.10 -12.81 -22.29
C GLY A 206 13.96 -11.93 -21.36
N THR A 207 13.56 -10.68 -21.11
CA THR A 207 14.28 -9.74 -20.24
C THR A 207 13.40 -9.21 -19.12
N ARG A 208 13.99 -9.08 -17.93
CA ARG A 208 13.34 -8.53 -16.73
C ARG A 208 13.31 -7.01 -16.74
N LYS A 209 13.91 -6.37 -17.76
CA LYS A 209 13.82 -4.92 -18.02
C LYS A 209 12.47 -4.51 -18.62
N SER A 210 11.77 -5.43 -19.29
CA SER A 210 10.54 -5.12 -20.01
C SER A 210 9.43 -4.50 -19.16
N PRO A 211 9.19 -4.91 -17.89
CA PRO A 211 8.16 -4.28 -17.06
C PRO A 211 8.50 -2.83 -16.74
N PHE A 212 9.78 -2.49 -16.54
CA PHE A 212 10.24 -1.11 -16.30
C PHE A 212 10.02 -0.21 -17.52
N LEU A 213 10.28 -0.73 -18.73
CA LEU A 213 10.03 0.01 -19.96
C LEU A 213 8.52 0.20 -20.23
N ALA A 214 7.71 -0.82 -19.92
CA ALA A 214 6.26 -0.71 -19.99
C ALA A 214 5.71 0.30 -18.96
N SER A 215 6.28 0.36 -17.75
CA SER A 215 5.96 1.40 -16.76
C SER A 215 6.22 2.81 -17.29
N ILE A 216 7.31 3.03 -18.01
CA ILE A 216 7.58 4.33 -18.68
C ILE A 216 6.47 4.67 -19.67
N GLY A 217 6.00 3.70 -20.47
CA GLY A 217 4.88 3.89 -21.40
C GLY A 217 3.59 4.32 -20.69
N LEU A 218 3.25 3.67 -19.56
CA LEU A 218 2.10 4.03 -18.73
C LEU A 218 2.23 5.45 -18.14
N LEU A 219 3.43 5.83 -17.70
CA LEU A 219 3.70 7.16 -17.16
C LEU A 219 3.60 8.26 -18.22
N VAL A 220 4.08 8.01 -19.45
CA VAL A 220 3.95 8.95 -20.58
C VAL A 220 2.48 9.13 -20.95
N LEU A 221 1.71 8.04 -20.99
CA LEU A 221 0.27 8.11 -21.24
C LEU A 221 -0.45 8.88 -20.13
N ALA A 222 -0.15 8.59 -18.87
CA ALA A 222 -0.69 9.32 -17.72
C ALA A 222 -0.35 10.82 -17.80
N ALA A 223 0.89 11.18 -18.11
CA ALA A 223 1.32 12.56 -18.28
C ALA A 223 0.57 13.28 -19.42
N GLY A 224 0.32 12.60 -20.54
CA GLY A 224 -0.50 13.14 -21.65
C GLY A 224 -1.94 13.42 -21.23
N ILE A 225 -2.55 12.50 -20.48
CA ILE A 225 -3.92 12.66 -19.95
C ILE A 225 -3.96 13.79 -18.90
N ILE A 226 -3.02 13.82 -17.96
CA ILE A 226 -2.93 14.89 -16.94
C ILE A 226 -2.77 16.25 -17.62
N THR A 227 -1.88 16.35 -18.62
CA THR A 227 -1.62 17.62 -19.31
C THR A 227 -2.88 18.15 -20.00
N SER A 228 -3.66 17.26 -20.64
CA SER A 228 -4.84 17.61 -21.44
C SER A 228 -6.14 17.76 -20.65
N GLN A 229 -6.31 17.01 -19.55
CA GLN A 229 -7.60 16.91 -18.84
C GLN A 229 -7.61 17.52 -17.44
N TRP A 230 -6.43 17.77 -16.84
CA TRP A 230 -6.36 18.31 -15.48
C TRP A 230 -6.11 19.80 -15.52
N ASP A 231 -6.82 20.54 -14.67
CA ASP A 231 -6.51 21.92 -14.37
C ASP A 231 -5.50 22.00 -13.22
N GLU A 232 -4.70 23.06 -13.21
CA GLU A 232 -3.79 23.32 -12.10
C GLU A 232 -4.61 23.69 -10.86
N ASN A 233 -4.34 22.99 -9.76
CA ASN A 233 -4.95 23.29 -8.48
C ASN A 233 -3.87 23.42 -7.40
N TYR A 234 -4.10 24.38 -6.51
CA TYR A 234 -3.17 24.73 -5.44
C TYR A 234 -3.79 24.34 -4.10
N GLY A 235 -2.94 23.98 -3.14
CA GLY A 235 -3.39 23.87 -1.75
C GLY A 235 -3.89 25.24 -1.31
N SER A 236 -5.09 25.30 -0.75
CA SER A 236 -5.78 26.55 -0.44
C SER A 236 -4.97 27.46 0.48
N THR A 237 -4.20 28.37 -0.12
CA THR A 237 -3.78 29.64 0.50
C THR A 237 -4.97 30.64 0.51
N GLY A 238 -6.15 30.23 -0.01
CA GLY A 238 -7.32 31.08 -0.23
C GLY A 238 -8.64 30.59 0.39
N GLN A 239 -8.63 29.81 1.49
CA GLN A 239 -9.81 29.75 2.37
C GLN A 239 -9.59 30.68 3.56
N SER A 240 -9.83 31.98 3.31
CA SER A 240 -10.09 32.98 4.37
C SER A 240 -11.55 32.95 4.83
N LEU A 241 -12.26 31.82 4.69
CA LEU A 241 -13.67 31.69 5.02
C LEU A 241 -13.92 30.46 5.90
N SER A 242 -13.35 30.51 7.11
CA SER A 242 -13.99 30.11 8.38
C SER A 242 -12.98 30.31 9.51
N LYS A 243 -12.73 31.58 9.86
CA LYS A 243 -12.07 31.97 11.12
C LYS A 243 -13.06 31.93 12.31
N GLU A 244 -14.10 31.11 12.21
CA GLU A 244 -15.10 30.89 13.25
C GLU A 244 -15.25 29.38 13.48
N ALA A 245 -15.24 29.00 14.77
CA ALA A 245 -15.07 27.67 15.36
C ALA A 245 -13.59 27.17 15.37
N SER A 246 -12.86 27.07 16.48
CA SER A 246 -13.27 26.87 17.87
C SER A 246 -12.23 27.46 18.84
N LYS A 247 -12.69 28.20 19.85
CA LYS A 247 -11.99 28.42 21.12
C LYS A 247 -12.06 27.14 21.97
N GLY A 248 -11.68 26.00 21.41
CA GLY A 248 -11.42 24.76 22.15
C GLY A 248 -9.92 24.65 22.40
N LYS A 249 -9.50 24.13 23.56
CA LYS A 249 -8.10 23.73 23.80
C LYS A 249 -7.67 22.88 22.61
N LYS A 250 -6.77 23.38 21.75
CA LYS A 250 -6.15 22.54 20.71
C LYS A 250 -5.50 21.37 21.44
N PRO A 251 -5.82 20.10 21.10
CA PRO A 251 -5.15 18.97 21.71
C PRO A 251 -3.65 19.17 21.49
N SER A 252 -2.90 19.21 22.58
CA SER A 252 -1.45 19.34 22.50
C SER A 252 -0.91 18.03 21.96
N LEU A 253 -0.07 18.09 20.92
CA LEU A 253 0.64 16.93 20.37
C LEU A 253 1.26 16.07 21.48
N TRP A 254 1.80 16.73 22.51
CA TRP A 254 2.37 16.07 23.67
C TRP A 254 1.34 15.27 24.47
N THR A 255 0.17 15.84 24.74
CA THR A 255 -0.91 15.17 25.50
C THR A 255 -1.44 13.95 24.74
N THR A 256 -1.57 14.04 23.42
CA THR A 256 -1.98 12.91 22.57
C THR A 256 -0.88 11.85 22.47
N MET A 257 0.40 12.24 22.39
CA MET A 257 1.53 11.30 22.40
C MET A 257 1.74 10.59 23.74
N THR A 258 1.25 11.15 24.85
CA THR A 258 1.27 10.50 26.16
C THR A 258 0.06 9.60 26.42
N ASP A 259 -0.93 9.58 25.53
CA ASP A 259 -2.07 8.68 25.65
C ASP A 259 -1.61 7.23 25.38
N LYS A 260 -1.82 6.36 26.36
CA LYS A 260 -1.49 4.93 26.28
C LYS A 260 -2.13 4.27 25.06
N ARG A 261 -3.35 4.67 24.66
CA ARG A 261 -4.07 4.11 23.52
C ARG A 261 -3.37 4.47 22.21
N VAL A 262 -2.97 5.74 22.08
CA VAL A 262 -2.22 6.26 20.93
C VAL A 262 -0.86 5.58 20.84
N LEU A 263 -0.16 5.43 21.97
CA LEU A 263 1.15 4.76 22.01
C LEU A 263 1.06 3.28 21.63
N THR A 264 0.05 2.56 22.11
CA THR A 264 -0.10 1.12 21.79
C THR A 264 -0.51 0.89 20.35
N ILE A 265 -1.43 1.70 19.81
CA ILE A 265 -1.78 1.66 18.38
C ILE A 265 -0.57 2.08 17.53
N GLY A 266 0.17 3.09 17.97
CA GLY A 266 1.40 3.56 17.31
C GLY A 266 2.48 2.50 17.30
N LEU A 267 2.69 1.79 18.41
CA LEU A 267 3.62 0.67 18.52
C LEU A 267 3.20 -0.48 17.59
N ALA A 268 1.94 -0.92 17.67
CA ALA A 268 1.42 -1.97 16.81
C ALA A 268 1.53 -1.61 15.32
N SER A 269 1.29 -0.34 14.97
CA SER A 269 1.45 0.17 13.62
C SER A 269 2.90 0.17 13.16
N THR A 270 3.81 0.65 14.02
CA THR A 270 5.26 0.66 13.75
C THR A 270 5.79 -0.76 13.55
N MET A 271 5.45 -1.71 14.41
CA MET A 271 6.02 -3.06 14.34
C MET A 271 5.44 -3.86 13.16
N PHE A 272 4.14 -3.73 12.88
CA PHE A 272 3.52 -4.42 11.74
C PHE A 272 3.95 -3.84 10.40
N GLU A 273 3.83 -2.51 10.22
CA GLU A 273 4.24 -1.86 8.96
C GLU A 273 5.75 -2.03 8.72
N GLY A 274 6.57 -2.04 9.79
CA GLY A 274 8.01 -2.29 9.69
C GLY A 274 8.31 -3.70 9.21
N SER A 275 7.61 -4.69 9.74
CA SER A 275 7.73 -6.08 9.31
C SER A 275 7.22 -6.27 7.88
N MET A 276 6.19 -5.53 7.45
CA MET A 276 5.71 -5.52 6.07
C MET A 276 6.77 -4.98 5.10
N TYR A 277 7.46 -3.89 5.43
CA TYR A 277 8.54 -3.38 4.56
C TYR A 277 9.71 -4.37 4.44
N LEU A 278 10.07 -5.04 5.54
CA LEU A 278 11.09 -6.09 5.51
C LEU A 278 10.65 -7.28 4.66
N PHE A 279 9.39 -7.69 4.77
CA PHE A 279 8.80 -8.73 3.92
C PHE A 279 8.90 -8.39 2.43
N VAL A 280 8.58 -7.15 2.02
CA VAL A 280 8.65 -6.70 0.61
C VAL A 280 10.06 -6.86 0.03
N VAL A 281 11.10 -6.71 0.84
CA VAL A 281 12.49 -6.90 0.42
C VAL A 281 12.90 -8.38 0.42
N LEU A 282 12.42 -9.15 1.40
CA LEU A 282 12.92 -10.50 1.68
C LEU A 282 12.15 -11.63 1.00
N TRP A 283 10.91 -11.42 0.54
CA TRP A 283 10.11 -12.51 0.00
C TRP A 283 10.78 -13.18 -1.21
N SER A 284 11.36 -12.40 -2.13
CA SER A 284 12.02 -12.93 -3.34
C SER A 284 13.26 -13.77 -3.00
N PRO A 285 14.27 -13.28 -2.26
CA PRO A 285 15.44 -14.08 -1.93
C PRO A 285 15.09 -15.33 -1.11
N VAL A 286 14.11 -15.24 -0.21
CA VAL A 286 13.70 -16.38 0.63
C VAL A 286 12.99 -17.45 -0.20
N LEU A 287 12.17 -17.07 -1.18
CA LEU A 287 11.51 -18.03 -2.07
C LEU A 287 12.52 -18.68 -3.03
N VAL A 288 13.46 -17.91 -3.56
CA VAL A 288 14.59 -18.38 -4.38
C VAL A 288 15.40 -19.44 -3.62
N ALA A 289 15.70 -19.19 -2.34
CA ALA A 289 16.43 -20.14 -1.50
C ALA A 289 15.64 -21.43 -1.19
N ALA A 290 14.31 -21.38 -1.20
CA ALA A 290 13.45 -22.54 -0.98
C ALA A 290 13.09 -23.29 -2.29
N SER A 291 13.43 -22.74 -3.45
CA SER A 291 13.01 -23.27 -4.74
C SER A 291 13.99 -24.28 -5.30
N SER A 292 13.45 -25.32 -5.93
CA SER A 292 14.24 -26.32 -6.68
C SER A 292 14.69 -25.80 -8.05
N SER A 293 14.05 -24.76 -8.58
CA SER A 293 14.34 -24.18 -9.90
C SER A 293 14.30 -22.65 -9.83
N PRO A 294 15.30 -22.01 -9.21
CA PRO A 294 15.23 -20.58 -8.87
C PRO A 294 15.23 -19.63 -10.06
N ASP A 295 15.80 -20.04 -11.20
CA ASP A 295 15.90 -19.21 -12.40
C ASP A 295 14.59 -19.06 -13.18
N THR A 296 13.64 -19.97 -12.96
CA THR A 296 12.36 -20.05 -13.68
C THR A 296 11.15 -19.64 -12.83
N LEU A 297 11.39 -19.03 -11.66
CA LEU A 297 10.30 -18.60 -10.77
C LEU A 297 9.44 -17.50 -11.42
N PRO A 298 8.10 -17.66 -11.45
CA PRO A 298 7.20 -16.69 -12.06
C PRO A 298 6.88 -15.54 -11.08
N TYR A 299 7.83 -14.62 -10.89
CA TYR A 299 7.76 -13.53 -9.91
C TYR A 299 6.46 -12.72 -10.02
N GLY A 300 5.97 -12.44 -11.24
CA GLY A 300 4.76 -11.66 -11.46
C GLY A 300 3.50 -12.41 -11.04
N VAL A 301 3.43 -13.74 -11.27
CA VAL A 301 2.29 -14.58 -10.83
C VAL A 301 2.27 -14.73 -9.32
N ILE A 302 3.44 -14.92 -8.70
CA ILE A 302 3.60 -14.99 -7.24
C ILE A 302 3.11 -13.69 -6.60
N PHE A 303 3.57 -12.55 -7.13
CA PHE A 303 3.12 -11.23 -6.67
C PHE A 303 1.61 -11.01 -6.87
N ALA A 304 1.05 -11.42 -8.01
CA ALA A 304 -0.39 -11.35 -8.24
C ALA A 304 -1.18 -12.19 -7.21
N ALA A 305 -0.64 -13.34 -6.79
CA ALA A 305 -1.26 -14.19 -5.77
C ALA A 305 -1.22 -13.53 -4.39
N PHE A 306 -0.13 -12.84 -4.04
CA PHE A 306 -0.06 -12.01 -2.83
C PHE A 306 -1.16 -10.96 -2.82
N MET A 307 -1.26 -10.16 -3.89
CA MET A 307 -2.28 -9.13 -4.01
C MET A 307 -3.71 -9.71 -4.01
N ALA A 308 -3.92 -10.89 -4.61
CA ALA A 308 -5.20 -11.60 -4.55
C ALA A 308 -5.54 -12.05 -3.13
N SER A 309 -4.56 -12.53 -2.35
CA SER A 309 -4.74 -12.88 -0.94
C SER A 309 -5.11 -11.67 -0.08
N THR A 310 -4.43 -10.54 -0.28
CA THR A 310 -4.71 -9.26 0.38
C THR A 310 -6.15 -8.79 0.07
N LEU A 311 -6.56 -8.89 -1.20
CA LEU A 311 -7.93 -8.56 -1.63
C LEU A 311 -8.97 -9.50 -0.98
N LEU A 312 -8.73 -10.82 -1.02
CA LEU A 312 -9.62 -11.82 -0.42
C LEU A 312 -9.88 -11.52 1.05
N ALA A 313 -8.80 -11.25 1.80
CA ALA A 313 -8.87 -10.95 3.21
C ALA A 313 -9.62 -9.62 3.50
N SER A 314 -9.39 -8.60 2.67
CA SER A 314 -10.12 -7.33 2.75
C SER A 314 -11.62 -7.51 2.49
N LEU A 315 -12.01 -8.40 1.57
CA LEU A 315 -13.42 -8.74 1.32
C LEU A 315 -14.05 -9.56 2.46
N LEU A 316 -13.26 -10.30 3.23
CA LEU A 316 -13.70 -11.02 4.43
C LEU A 316 -13.84 -10.12 5.66
N TYR A 317 -13.14 -8.98 5.68
CA TYR A 317 -13.11 -8.07 6.83
C TYR A 317 -14.50 -7.73 7.39
N PRO A 318 -15.53 -7.34 6.60
CA PRO A 318 -16.84 -7.02 7.16
C PRO A 318 -17.47 -8.19 7.93
N ARG A 319 -17.36 -9.41 7.39
CA ARG A 319 -17.89 -10.64 8.02
C ARG A 319 -17.14 -10.97 9.31
N LEU A 320 -15.81 -10.93 9.27
CA LEU A 320 -14.96 -11.19 10.44
C LEU A 320 -15.17 -10.12 11.52
N SER A 321 -15.30 -8.85 11.13
CA SER A 321 -15.57 -7.74 12.05
C SER A 321 -16.93 -7.88 12.75
N ALA A 322 -17.93 -8.45 12.08
CA ALA A 322 -19.24 -8.73 12.67
C ALA A 322 -19.21 -9.90 13.68
N MET A 323 -18.27 -10.85 13.52
CA MET A 323 -18.11 -11.98 14.43
C MET A 323 -17.37 -11.62 15.73
N VAL A 324 -16.53 -10.57 15.69
CA VAL A 324 -15.71 -10.16 16.83
C VAL A 324 -16.34 -8.94 17.51
N SER A 325 -16.61 -9.01 18.81
CA SER A 325 -17.33 -7.92 19.49
C SER A 325 -16.52 -6.62 19.68
N THR A 326 -15.19 -6.64 19.47
CA THR A 326 -14.36 -5.42 19.46
C THR A 326 -13.30 -5.44 18.34
N PRO A 327 -13.12 -4.33 17.59
CA PRO A 327 -12.10 -4.24 16.53
C PRO A 327 -10.66 -4.42 17.00
N SER A 328 -10.38 -4.14 18.27
CA SER A 328 -9.06 -4.38 18.90
C SER A 328 -8.72 -5.87 18.98
N ARG A 329 -9.71 -6.75 19.21
CA ARG A 329 -9.51 -8.21 19.20
C ARG A 329 -9.22 -8.74 17.80
N LEU A 330 -9.82 -8.15 16.77
CA LEU A 330 -9.51 -8.49 15.38
C LEU A 330 -8.07 -8.09 15.04
N LEU A 331 -7.65 -6.87 15.40
CA LEU A 331 -6.26 -6.44 15.22
C LEU A 331 -5.28 -7.36 15.97
N PHE A 332 -5.58 -7.72 17.22
CA PHE A 332 -4.76 -8.67 17.99
C PHE A 332 -4.62 -10.02 17.28
N ALA A 333 -5.73 -10.59 16.78
CA ALA A 333 -5.70 -11.85 16.03
C ALA A 333 -4.86 -11.76 14.75
N VAL A 334 -4.93 -10.64 14.04
CA VAL A 334 -4.12 -10.38 12.84
C VAL A 334 -2.63 -10.32 13.18
N LEU A 335 -2.25 -9.60 14.24
CA LEU A 335 -0.85 -9.51 14.67
C LEU A 335 -0.32 -10.85 15.17
N LEU A 336 -1.15 -11.64 15.85
CA LEU A 336 -0.80 -12.98 16.30
C LEU A 336 -0.58 -13.93 15.12
N ALA A 337 -1.44 -13.87 14.09
CA ALA A 337 -1.29 -14.65 12.87
C ALA A 337 -0.01 -14.25 12.11
N ALA A 338 0.26 -12.96 11.96
CA ALA A 338 1.50 -12.47 11.35
C ALA A 338 2.75 -12.90 12.14
N ASN A 339 2.70 -12.87 13.48
CA ASN A 339 3.77 -13.37 14.33
C ASN A 339 4.03 -14.86 14.10
N ALA A 340 2.97 -15.68 14.03
CA ALA A 340 3.10 -17.11 13.78
C ALA A 340 3.75 -17.39 12.41
N VAL A 341 3.39 -16.61 11.38
CA VAL A 341 4.03 -16.70 10.06
C VAL A 341 5.52 -16.38 10.15
N PHE A 342 5.90 -15.27 10.78
CA PHE A 342 7.31 -14.90 10.88
C PHE A 342 8.13 -15.87 11.74
N PHE A 343 7.55 -16.44 12.78
CA PHE A 343 8.21 -17.49 13.55
C PHE A 343 8.41 -18.77 12.74
N ALA A 344 7.40 -19.18 11.95
CA ALA A 344 7.51 -20.32 11.04
C ALA A 344 8.58 -20.09 9.95
N LEU A 345 8.70 -18.85 9.44
CA LEU A 345 9.75 -18.48 8.49
C LEU A 345 11.14 -18.43 9.15
N GLY A 346 11.23 -17.91 10.38
CA GLY A 346 12.48 -17.62 11.07
C GLY A 346 13.15 -18.81 11.78
N THR A 347 12.41 -19.86 12.12
CA THR A 347 12.93 -21.06 12.83
C THR A 347 13.83 -21.96 11.98
N GLY A 348 14.11 -21.60 10.73
CA GLY A 348 15.24 -22.12 9.97
C GLY A 348 15.13 -23.57 9.46
N GLY A 349 13.96 -24.21 9.59
CA GLY A 349 13.73 -25.52 8.99
C GLY A 349 13.73 -25.46 7.45
N ALA A 350 14.28 -26.50 6.80
CA ALA A 350 14.11 -26.69 5.36
C ALA A 350 12.61 -26.80 5.05
N ARG A 351 12.09 -25.86 4.26
CA ARG A 351 10.67 -25.77 3.93
C ARG A 351 10.48 -26.00 2.43
N PRO A 352 9.48 -26.80 2.03
CA PRO A 352 9.10 -26.88 0.63
C PRO A 352 8.71 -25.49 0.10
N GLU A 353 9.03 -25.24 -1.17
CA GLU A 353 8.72 -24.00 -1.88
C GLU A 353 7.26 -23.56 -1.70
N GLN A 354 6.32 -24.50 -1.86
CA GLN A 354 4.88 -24.24 -1.72
C GLN A 354 4.44 -23.86 -0.30
N VAL A 355 5.09 -24.41 0.73
CA VAL A 355 4.81 -24.03 2.12
C VAL A 355 5.24 -22.58 2.35
N THR A 356 6.41 -22.21 1.84
CA THR A 356 6.92 -20.83 1.91
C THR A 356 6.00 -19.86 1.18
N PHE A 357 5.53 -20.22 -0.01
CA PHE A 357 4.57 -19.42 -0.79
C PHE A 357 3.26 -19.19 -0.04
N TRP A 358 2.66 -20.22 0.57
CA TRP A 358 1.41 -20.07 1.31
C TRP A 358 1.57 -19.31 2.63
N LEU A 359 2.73 -19.41 3.30
CA LEU A 359 3.06 -18.55 4.43
C LEU A 359 3.09 -17.07 4.02
N PHE A 360 3.66 -16.76 2.86
CA PHE A 360 3.67 -15.41 2.31
C PHE A 360 2.26 -14.93 1.94
N CYS A 361 1.44 -15.78 1.32
CA CYS A 361 0.03 -15.47 1.06
C CYS A 361 -0.75 -15.22 2.35
N LEU A 362 -0.48 -15.98 3.43
CA LEU A 362 -1.11 -15.79 4.73
C LEU A 362 -0.68 -14.46 5.38
N PHE A 363 0.59 -14.08 5.27
CA PHE A 363 1.05 -12.77 5.72
C PHE A 363 0.35 -11.64 4.96
N GLU A 364 0.21 -11.77 3.64
CA GLU A 364 -0.50 -10.80 2.80
C GLU A 364 -2.01 -10.73 3.12
N ALA A 365 -2.62 -11.86 3.47
CA ALA A 365 -3.98 -11.85 4.02
C ALA A 365 -4.05 -11.10 5.36
N CYS A 366 -3.04 -11.22 6.22
CA CYS A 366 -2.95 -10.42 7.45
C CYS A 366 -2.85 -8.92 7.13
N VAL A 367 -2.07 -8.54 6.11
CA VAL A 367 -1.98 -7.14 5.62
C VAL A 367 -3.36 -6.64 5.15
N GLY A 368 -4.13 -7.46 4.42
CA GLY A 368 -5.48 -7.13 3.96
C GLY A 368 -6.49 -6.90 5.10
N LEU A 369 -6.38 -7.64 6.22
CA LEU A 369 -7.20 -7.41 7.41
C LEU A 369 -6.68 -6.24 8.27
N TYR A 370 -5.37 -6.04 8.28
CA TYR A 370 -4.71 -5.03 9.09
C TYR A 370 -5.14 -3.61 8.71
N PHE A 371 -5.14 -3.24 7.42
CA PHE A 371 -5.40 -1.87 7.00
C PHE A 371 -6.80 -1.37 7.41
N PRO A 372 -7.90 -2.12 7.18
CA PRO A 372 -9.23 -1.73 7.66
C PRO A 372 -9.33 -1.66 9.20
N SER A 373 -8.78 -2.65 9.92
CA SER A 373 -8.77 -2.66 11.40
C SER A 373 -8.02 -1.46 11.97
N MET A 374 -6.83 -1.19 11.43
CA MET A 374 -5.98 -0.10 11.88
C MET A 374 -6.59 1.25 11.53
N GLY A 375 -7.16 1.40 10.32
CA GLY A 375 -7.86 2.62 9.91
C GLY A 375 -9.02 2.98 10.84
N TYR A 376 -9.83 2.00 11.23
CA TYR A 376 -10.93 2.21 12.18
C TYR A 376 -10.42 2.65 13.58
N LEU A 377 -9.44 1.94 14.13
CA LEU A 377 -8.89 2.24 15.47
C LEU A 377 -8.18 3.60 15.51
N LYS A 378 -7.40 3.91 14.47
CA LYS A 378 -6.74 5.20 14.26
C LYS A 378 -7.75 6.35 14.23
N GLY A 379 -8.88 6.17 13.55
CA GLY A 379 -9.97 7.14 13.49
C GLY A 379 -10.67 7.37 14.84
N LYS A 380 -10.76 6.34 15.70
CA LYS A 380 -11.40 6.44 17.02
C LYS A 380 -10.50 7.07 18.09
N VAL A 381 -9.19 6.80 18.04
CA VAL A 381 -8.26 7.14 19.12
C VAL A 381 -7.52 8.46 18.91
N VAL A 382 -7.37 8.92 17.66
CA VAL A 382 -6.60 10.13 17.36
C VAL A 382 -7.52 11.22 16.81
N ASP A 383 -7.61 12.33 17.53
CA ASP A 383 -8.35 13.52 17.10
C ASP A 383 -7.88 14.01 15.73
N ASP A 384 -8.84 14.42 14.88
CA ASP A 384 -8.58 14.87 13.51
C ASP A 384 -7.53 16.00 13.44
N GLY A 385 -7.50 16.88 14.45
CA GLY A 385 -6.64 18.07 14.48
C GLY A 385 -5.14 17.81 14.66
N VAL A 386 -4.74 16.66 15.23
CA VAL A 386 -3.31 16.30 15.46
C VAL A 386 -2.91 15.00 14.75
N ARG A 387 -3.85 14.34 14.06
CA ARG A 387 -3.67 13.04 13.43
C ARG A 387 -2.46 12.94 12.51
N ALA A 388 -2.31 13.89 11.59
CA ALA A 388 -1.20 13.92 10.66
C ALA A 388 0.17 14.07 11.36
N GLN A 389 0.24 14.89 12.41
CA GLN A 389 1.46 15.09 13.18
C GLN A 389 1.83 13.86 14.00
N VAL A 390 0.84 13.25 14.67
CA VAL A 390 1.02 12.03 15.45
C VAL A 390 1.54 10.90 14.58
N TYR A 391 0.95 10.69 13.40
CA TYR A 391 1.39 9.64 12.47
C TYR A 391 2.75 9.95 11.82
N GLY A 392 3.04 11.22 11.55
CA GLY A 392 4.37 11.63 11.10
C GLY A 392 5.47 11.28 12.10
N VAL A 393 5.24 11.54 13.39
CA VAL A 393 6.18 11.19 14.46
C VAL A 393 6.33 9.67 14.61
N LEU A 394 5.23 8.91 14.56
CA LEU A 394 5.26 7.46 14.66
C LEU A 394 5.98 6.78 13.47
N ARG A 395 6.06 7.44 12.32
CA ARG A 395 6.81 6.93 11.15
C ARG A 395 8.33 7.05 11.27
N ILE A 396 8.84 7.92 12.14
CA ILE A 396 10.28 8.09 12.34
C ILE A 396 10.93 6.81 12.91
N PRO A 397 10.48 6.26 14.06
CA PRO A 397 11.06 5.03 14.60
C PRO A 397 10.83 3.83 13.67
N LEU A 398 9.71 3.79 12.93
CA LEU A 398 9.42 2.80 11.91
C LEU A 398 10.52 2.77 10.82
N ASN A 399 10.76 3.91 10.19
CA ASN A 399 11.73 3.99 9.09
C ASN A 399 13.15 3.75 9.57
N LEU A 400 13.51 4.24 10.77
CA LEU A 400 14.80 3.97 11.38
C LEU A 400 15.00 2.48 11.65
N PHE A 401 13.98 1.81 12.21
CA PHE A 401 14.00 0.37 12.46
C PHE A 401 14.23 -0.43 11.17
N VAL A 402 13.46 -0.14 10.11
CA VAL A 402 13.60 -0.83 8.82
C VAL A 402 15.00 -0.65 8.24
N VAL A 403 15.55 0.56 8.28
CA VAL A 403 16.92 0.84 7.82
C VAL A 403 17.94 0.00 8.59
N VAL A 404 17.86 0.02 9.92
CA VAL A 404 18.77 -0.73 10.79
C VAL A 404 18.66 -2.23 10.52
N SER A 405 17.45 -2.78 10.47
CA SER A 405 17.23 -4.20 10.18
C SER A 405 17.78 -4.63 8.82
N LEU A 406 17.63 -3.79 7.79
CA LEU A 406 18.18 -4.08 6.46
C LEU A 406 19.71 -3.98 6.42
N MET A 407 20.32 -3.09 7.20
CA MET A 407 21.79 -3.02 7.34
C MET A 407 22.40 -4.26 8.00
N PHE A 408 21.64 -4.95 8.85
CA PHE A 408 22.07 -6.20 9.51
C PHE A 408 21.63 -7.46 8.75
N THR A 409 21.00 -7.32 7.58
CA THR A 409 20.60 -8.44 6.73
C THR A 409 21.79 -8.87 5.86
N SER A 410 22.57 -9.85 6.31
CA SER A 410 23.50 -10.60 5.45
C SER A 410 22.77 -11.77 4.76
N ASP A 411 23.39 -12.41 3.75
CA ASP A 411 22.78 -13.51 2.96
C ASP A 411 22.22 -14.69 3.79
N GLU A 412 22.77 -14.98 4.98
CA GLU A 412 22.24 -15.98 5.93
C GLU A 412 21.26 -15.41 7.00
N GLY A 413 20.94 -14.12 6.90
CA GLY A 413 20.26 -13.33 7.92
C GLY A 413 18.74 -13.28 7.82
N ALA A 414 18.12 -13.68 6.70
CA ALA A 414 16.67 -13.54 6.51
C ALA A 414 15.85 -14.22 7.61
N ASN A 415 16.27 -15.42 8.04
CA ASN A 415 15.66 -16.13 9.17
C ASN A 415 15.75 -15.32 10.47
N LYS A 416 16.90 -14.70 10.75
CA LYS A 416 17.10 -13.84 11.93
C LYS A 416 16.22 -12.59 11.85
N VAL A 417 16.08 -11.98 10.67
CA VAL A 417 15.20 -10.83 10.47
C VAL A 417 13.75 -11.20 10.73
N PHE A 418 13.27 -12.34 10.22
CA PHE A 418 11.92 -12.81 10.51
C PHE A 418 11.72 -13.11 12.01
N LEU A 419 12.70 -13.69 12.70
CA LEU A 419 12.62 -13.87 14.16
C LEU A 419 12.54 -12.53 14.90
N VAL A 420 13.32 -11.53 14.50
CA VAL A 420 13.24 -10.17 15.07
C VAL A 420 11.87 -9.55 14.83
N CYS A 421 11.33 -9.63 13.61
CA CYS A 421 9.97 -9.20 13.30
C CYS A 421 8.93 -9.91 14.18
N GLY A 422 9.05 -11.24 14.35
CA GLY A 422 8.20 -12.02 15.23
C GLY A 422 8.26 -11.52 16.68
N MET A 423 9.45 -11.36 17.25
CA MET A 423 9.61 -10.84 18.62
C MET A 423 8.98 -9.45 18.81
N LEU A 424 9.09 -8.57 17.82
CA LEU A 424 8.50 -7.23 17.86
C LEU A 424 6.97 -7.25 17.74
N LEU A 425 6.43 -8.13 16.89
CA LEU A 425 4.99 -8.36 16.80
C LEU A 425 4.46 -8.98 18.09
N GLN A 426 5.19 -9.90 18.71
CA GLN A 426 4.85 -10.49 19.99
C GLN A 426 4.82 -9.43 21.10
N ALA A 427 5.78 -8.50 21.13
CA ALA A 427 5.77 -7.35 22.03
C ALA A 427 4.55 -6.46 21.80
N SER A 428 4.17 -6.23 20.54
CA SER A 428 2.97 -5.46 20.18
C SER A 428 1.67 -6.15 20.59
N CYS A 429 1.59 -7.47 20.42
CA CYS A 429 0.49 -8.29 20.93
C CYS A 429 0.39 -8.19 22.45
N GLY A 430 1.52 -8.25 23.17
CA GLY A 430 1.56 -8.05 24.62
C GLY A 430 1.03 -6.68 25.04
N ALA A 431 1.45 -5.61 24.36
CA ALA A 431 0.97 -4.25 24.61
C ALA A 431 -0.54 -4.12 24.36
N LEU A 432 -1.04 -4.68 23.26
CA LEU A 432 -2.47 -4.69 22.93
C LEU A 432 -3.29 -5.55 23.89
N TRP A 433 -2.75 -6.67 24.39
CA TRP A 433 -3.42 -7.52 25.37
C TRP A 433 -3.58 -6.82 26.72
N LEU A 434 -2.49 -6.20 27.20
CA LEU A 434 -2.49 -5.44 28.45
C LEU A 434 -3.47 -4.26 28.42
N MET A 435 -3.69 -3.68 27.23
CA MET A 435 -4.68 -2.62 27.05
C MET A 435 -6.08 -3.11 26.71
N GLY A 436 -6.22 -4.26 26.04
CA GLY A 436 -7.50 -4.82 25.61
C GLY A 436 -8.43 -5.27 26.74
N GLY A 437 -7.92 -5.32 27.98
CA GLY A 437 -8.74 -5.49 29.19
C GLY A 437 -9.47 -4.22 29.65
N GLN A 438 -9.17 -3.06 29.07
CA GLN A 438 -9.83 -1.78 29.33
C GLN A 438 -10.12 -1.14 27.97
N ASP A 439 -11.37 -1.21 27.52
CA ASP A 439 -11.83 -0.76 26.20
C ASP A 439 -11.05 0.43 25.62
N VAL A 440 -10.42 0.19 24.47
CA VAL A 440 -10.01 1.25 23.53
C VAL A 440 -11.25 1.96 22.99
#